data_AF-A0A1M6LIS2-F1
#
_entry.id   AF-A0A1M6LIS2-F1
#
_cell.length_a   1.000
_cell.length_b   1.000
_cell.length_c   1.000
_cell.angle_alpha   90.00
_cell.angle_beta   90.00
_cell.angle_gamma   90.00
#
_symmetry.space_group_name_H-M   'P 1'
#
loop_
_entity.id
_entity.type
_entity.pdbx_description
1 polymer ?
#
loop_
_entity_poly.entity_id
_entity_poly.type
_entity_poly.pdbx_seq_one_letter_code
_entity_poly.pdbx_strand_id
1 'polypeptide(L)'
;MSIPGKYRQVKRAVIAALRSGRFQHEARSGINVKNLLSTGQISAQFVEALITRSDGTQYRSSPHHSIASIDVHIIESGGWYVKFYFVGDPETVFISVHQ
;
A
#
# COMPACT_ATOMS: atom_id res chain seq x y z
N MET A 1 2.32 -7.22 22.06
CA MET A 1 3.09 -6.25 21.25
C MET A 1 2.17 -5.14 20.83
N SER A 2 2.45 -3.89 21.22
CA SER A 2 1.62 -2.74 20.87
C SER A 2 1.86 -2.36 19.41
N ILE A 3 0.81 -2.42 18.60
CA ILE A 3 0.87 -1.95 17.21
C ILE A 3 1.23 -0.45 17.22
N PRO A 4 2.31 0.00 16.54
CA PRO A 4 2.69 1.41 16.52
C PRO A 4 1.56 2.32 16.03
N GLY A 5 1.37 3.46 16.69
CA GLY A 5 0.31 4.42 16.34
C GLY A 5 0.35 4.86 14.86
N LYS A 6 1.56 5.04 14.31
CA LYS A 6 1.79 5.36 12.88
C LYS A 6 1.19 4.30 11.95
N TYR A 7 1.46 3.02 12.19
CA TYR A 7 0.95 1.96 11.32
C TYR A 7 -0.58 1.81 11.42
N ARG A 8 -1.17 1.99 12.61
CA ARG A 8 -2.64 1.95 12.75
C ARG A 8 -3.33 3.01 11.86
N GLN A 9 -2.76 4.21 11.76
CA GLN A 9 -3.27 5.26 10.89
C GLN A 9 -3.09 4.91 9.41
N VAL A 10 -1.89 4.46 9.02
CA VAL A 10 -1.58 4.02 7.65
C VAL A 10 -2.53 2.91 7.20
N LYS A 11 -2.74 1.88 8.04
CA LYS A 11 -3.64 0.76 7.80
C LYS A 11 -5.08 1.23 7.56
N ARG A 12 -5.58 2.16 8.39
CA ARG A 12 -6.93 2.71 8.23
C ARG A 12 -7.07 3.50 6.93
N ALA A 13 -6.09 4.33 6.59
CA ALA A 13 -6.12 5.17 5.40
C ALA A 13 -6.10 4.34 4.11
N VAL A 14 -5.20 3.35 4.00
CA VAL A 14 -5.11 2.49 2.80
C VAL A 14 -6.35 1.62 2.63
N ILE A 15 -6.93 1.10 3.72
CA ILE A 15 -8.19 0.34 3.66
C ILE A 15 -9.35 1.25 3.21
N ALA A 16 -9.41 2.49 3.69
CA ALA A 16 -10.43 3.44 3.27
C ALA A 16 -10.32 3.78 1.77
N ALA A 17 -9.11 3.95 1.25
CA ALA A 17 -8.85 4.14 -0.17
C ALA A 17 -9.30 2.94 -1.01
N LEU A 18 -8.93 1.72 -0.62
CA LEU A 18 -9.32 0.49 -1.30
C LEU A 18 -10.85 0.32 -1.36
N ARG A 19 -11.54 0.55 -0.24
CA ARG A 19 -13.01 0.44 -0.16
C ARG A 19 -13.74 1.49 -0.97
N SER A 20 -13.20 2.71 -1.03
CA SER A 20 -13.83 3.82 -1.76
C SER A 20 -13.43 3.88 -3.24
N GLY A 21 -12.52 3.02 -3.69
CA GLY A 21 -11.94 3.11 -5.03
C GLY A 21 -11.06 4.34 -5.24
N ARG A 22 -10.72 5.09 -4.18
CA ARG A 22 -9.90 6.31 -4.24
C ARG A 22 -8.42 5.96 -4.16
N PHE A 23 -7.94 5.23 -5.16
CA PHE A 23 -6.53 4.92 -5.31
C PHE A 23 -6.10 5.01 -6.78
N GLN A 24 -4.82 5.22 -6.98
CA GLN A 24 -4.17 5.25 -8.29
C GLN A 24 -3.00 4.26 -8.30
N HIS A 25 -2.41 4.08 -9.48
CA HIS A 25 -1.22 3.28 -9.69
C HIS A 25 -0.09 4.17 -10.20
N GLU A 26 1.09 4.04 -9.62
CA GLU A 26 2.27 4.73 -10.14
C GLU A 26 2.61 4.20 -11.54
N ALA A 27 2.55 5.07 -12.54
CA ALA A 27 2.97 4.74 -13.89
C ALA A 27 4.51 4.58 -13.92
N ARG A 28 4.99 3.37 -14.22
CA ARG A 28 6.43 3.08 -14.36
C ARG A 28 6.77 2.75 -15.80
N SER A 29 7.84 3.34 -16.31
CA SER A 29 8.43 3.08 -17.63
C SER A 29 9.15 1.73 -17.76
N GLY A 30 9.00 0.83 -16.79
CA GLY A 30 9.58 -0.51 -16.83
C GLY A 30 9.00 -1.42 -15.76
N ILE A 31 8.48 -2.56 -16.21
CA ILE A 31 7.96 -3.70 -15.43
C ILE A 31 6.58 -3.46 -14.79
N ASN A 32 5.55 -3.51 -15.63
CA ASN A 32 4.13 -3.54 -15.26
C ASN A 32 3.74 -4.79 -14.43
N VAL A 33 4.60 -5.82 -14.40
CA VAL A 33 4.36 -7.12 -13.75
C VAL A 33 4.34 -7.04 -12.21
N LYS A 34 4.87 -5.99 -11.60
CA LYS A 34 4.97 -5.86 -10.13
C LYS A 34 3.72 -5.27 -9.47
N ASN A 35 2.69 -4.87 -10.22
CA ASN A 35 1.47 -4.33 -9.63
C ASN A 35 0.25 -5.11 -10.13
N LEU A 36 0.07 -6.31 -9.57
CA LEU A 36 -1.03 -7.22 -9.92
C LEU A 36 -2.41 -6.57 -9.69
N LEU A 37 -2.50 -5.58 -8.81
CA LEU A 37 -3.70 -4.77 -8.61
C LEU A 37 -3.97 -3.87 -9.82
N SER A 38 -2.93 -3.24 -10.38
CA SER A 38 -3.04 -2.39 -11.57
C SER A 38 -3.40 -3.17 -12.84
N THR A 39 -3.02 -4.45 -12.91
CA THR A 39 -3.35 -5.33 -14.05
C THR A 39 -4.70 -6.00 -13.91
N GLY A 40 -5.39 -5.85 -12.77
CA GLY A 40 -6.64 -6.52 -12.47
C GLY A 40 -6.51 -8.01 -12.16
N GLN A 41 -5.28 -8.54 -12.06
CA GLN A 41 -5.04 -9.94 -11.68
C GLN A 41 -5.42 -10.23 -10.22
N ILE A 42 -5.41 -9.21 -9.37
CA ILE A 42 -5.99 -9.24 -8.03
C ILE A 42 -6.92 -8.05 -7.83
N SER A 43 -7.91 -8.21 -6.94
CA SER A 43 -8.89 -7.16 -6.65
C SER A 43 -8.49 -6.27 -5.48
N ALA A 44 -9.10 -5.09 -5.38
CA ALA A 44 -8.93 -4.21 -4.23
C ALA A 44 -9.37 -4.89 -2.91
N GLN A 45 -10.42 -5.70 -2.95
CA GLN A 45 -10.91 -6.48 -1.81
C GLN A 45 -9.89 -7.52 -1.33
N PHE A 46 -9.16 -8.14 -2.27
CA PHE A 46 -8.07 -9.06 -1.93
C PHE A 46 -6.94 -8.34 -1.19
N VAL A 47 -6.51 -7.18 -1.71
CA VAL A 47 -5.48 -6.35 -1.07
C VAL A 47 -5.94 -5.85 0.30
N GLU A 48 -7.21 -5.46 0.43
CA GLU A 48 -7.80 -5.09 1.72
C GLU A 48 -7.71 -6.25 2.72
N ALA A 49 -8.05 -7.47 2.31
CA ALA A 49 -8.00 -8.65 3.17
C ALA A 49 -6.56 -9.00 3.60
N LEU A 50 -5.56 -8.79 2.74
CA LEU A 50 -4.15 -8.92 3.11
C LEU A 50 -3.77 -7.90 4.18
N ILE A 51 -4.05 -6.61 3.94
CA ILE A 51 -3.70 -5.54 4.87
C ILE A 51 -4.47 -5.70 6.19
N THR A 52 -5.72 -6.13 6.16
CA THR A 52 -6.53 -6.40 7.35
C THR A 52 -5.88 -7.46 8.24
N ARG A 53 -5.31 -8.52 7.66
CA ARG A 53 -4.61 -9.58 8.39
C ARG A 53 -3.23 -9.18 8.90
N SER A 54 -2.60 -8.17 8.30
CA SER A 54 -1.30 -7.68 8.77
C SER A 54 -1.39 -7.07 10.18
N ASP A 55 -0.45 -7.45 11.05
CA ASP A 55 -0.36 -7.02 12.45
C ASP A 55 0.61 -5.84 12.65
N GLY A 56 1.31 -5.44 11.59
CA GLY A 56 2.28 -4.35 11.58
C GLY A 56 3.71 -4.79 11.91
N THR A 57 3.98 -6.05 12.22
CA THR A 57 5.34 -6.55 12.50
C THR A 57 6.28 -6.39 11.29
N GLN A 58 5.74 -6.59 10.09
CA GLN A 58 6.45 -6.39 8.81
C GLN A 58 6.03 -5.09 8.10
N TYR A 59 5.58 -4.08 8.84
CA TYR A 59 5.39 -2.73 8.29
C TYR A 59 6.69 -1.93 8.33
N ARG A 60 7.03 -1.27 7.21
CA ARG A 60 8.15 -0.33 7.12
C ARG A 60 7.73 0.94 6.40
N SER A 61 8.37 2.06 6.73
CA SER A 61 8.21 3.31 5.98
C SER A 61 9.53 4.03 5.80
N SER A 62 9.72 4.64 4.64
CA SER A 62 10.88 5.46 4.32
C SER A 62 10.48 6.63 3.41
N PRO A 63 11.21 7.75 3.42
CA PRO A 63 10.96 8.85 2.49
C PRO A 63 10.95 8.41 1.02
N HIS A 64 10.10 9.04 0.21
CA HIS A 64 10.06 8.85 -1.23
C HIS A 64 11.35 9.39 -1.87
N HIS A 65 11.90 8.66 -2.84
CA HIS A 65 13.24 8.94 -3.38
C HIS A 65 13.40 10.31 -4.05
N SER A 66 12.31 10.91 -4.55
CA SER A 66 12.30 12.20 -5.25
C SER A 66 11.64 13.29 -4.44
N ILE A 67 10.81 12.93 -3.45
CA ILE A 67 10.03 13.87 -2.65
C ILE A 67 10.11 13.41 -1.19
N ALA A 68 11.19 13.79 -0.51
CA ALA A 68 11.50 13.28 0.83
C ALA A 68 10.43 13.61 1.90
N SER A 69 9.51 14.55 1.63
CA SER A 69 8.38 14.87 2.50
C SER A 69 7.23 13.86 2.42
N ILE A 70 7.23 12.94 1.45
CA ILE A 70 6.23 11.88 1.31
C ILE A 70 6.81 10.58 1.86
N ASP A 71 6.10 9.95 2.79
CA ASP A 71 6.45 8.61 3.26
C ASP A 71 5.95 7.55 2.26
N VAL A 72 6.85 6.65 1.87
CA VAL A 72 6.51 5.39 1.19
C VAL A 72 6.32 4.32 2.24
N HIS A 73 5.20 3.63 2.17
CA HIS A 73 4.79 2.57 3.08
C HIS A 73 4.94 1.21 2.40
N ILE A 74 5.44 0.24 3.17
CA ILE A 74 5.53 -1.17 2.78
C ILE A 74 4.83 -1.98 3.86
N ILE A 75 3.91 -2.83 3.44
CA ILE A 75 3.25 -3.83 4.29
C ILE A 75 3.51 -5.19 3.66
N GLU A 76 4.21 -6.05 4.39
CA GLU A 76 4.33 -7.46 4.04
C GLU A 76 3.36 -8.30 4.88
N SER A 77 2.61 -9.18 4.22
CA SER A 77 1.66 -10.06 4.93
C SER A 77 1.31 -11.29 4.11
N GLY A 78 1.41 -12.49 4.70
CA GLY A 78 1.03 -13.73 4.05
C GLY A 78 1.78 -14.00 2.75
N GLY A 79 3.06 -13.60 2.67
CA GLY A 79 3.89 -13.72 1.47
C GLY A 79 3.61 -12.68 0.39
N TRP A 80 2.84 -11.62 0.70
CA TRP A 80 2.57 -10.51 -0.23
C TRP A 80 3.32 -9.25 0.18
N TYR A 81 3.78 -8.51 -0.82
CA TYR A 81 4.43 -7.21 -0.72
C TYR A 81 3.51 -6.12 -1.27
N VAL A 82 3.10 -5.18 -0.41
CA VAL A 82 2.23 -4.05 -0.77
C VAL A 82 2.98 -2.74 -0.50
N LYS A 83 3.27 -1.98 -1.56
CA LYS A 83 4.01 -0.71 -1.49
C LYS A 83 3.19 0.44 -2.06
N PHE A 84 3.09 1.53 -1.29
CA PHE A 84 2.25 2.69 -1.64
C PHE A 84 2.70 3.96 -0.92
N TYR A 85 2.15 5.09 -1.31
CA TYR A 85 2.24 6.37 -0.58
C TYR A 85 0.90 7.10 -0.64
N PHE A 86 0.79 8.21 0.09
CA PHE A 86 -0.41 9.06 0.10
C PHE A 86 -0.15 10.42 -0.55
N VAL A 87 -1.13 10.92 -1.32
CA VAL A 87 -1.12 12.25 -1.96
C VAL A 87 -2.36 13.09 -1.64
N GLY A 88 -3.10 12.72 -0.59
CA GLY A 88 -4.32 13.38 -0.14
C GLY A 88 -5.03 12.55 0.94
N ASP A 89 -6.28 12.91 1.30
CA ASP A 89 -7.04 12.20 2.32
C ASP A 89 -8.37 11.59 1.80
N PRO A 90 -8.43 10.28 1.53
CA PRO A 90 -7.33 9.36 1.26
C PRO A 90 -7.12 9.28 -0.27
N GLU A 91 -6.03 9.84 -0.77
CA GLU A 91 -5.53 9.47 -2.09
C GLU A 91 -4.31 8.58 -1.90
N THR A 92 -4.49 7.28 -2.18
CA THR A 92 -3.42 6.28 -2.12
C THR A 92 -2.89 6.03 -3.51
N VAL A 93 -1.56 6.01 -3.68
CA VAL A 93 -0.92 5.60 -4.92
C VAL A 93 -0.16 4.30 -4.67
N PHE A 94 -0.59 3.22 -5.33
CA PHE A 94 0.08 1.93 -5.27
C PHE A 94 1.26 1.90 -6.22
N ILE A 95 2.45 1.64 -5.67
CA ILE A 95 3.69 1.45 -6.42
C ILE A 95 3.80 0.00 -6.90
N SER A 96 3.61 -0.95 -5.99
CA SER A 96 3.67 -2.39 -6.31
C SER A 96 2.80 -3.22 -5.37
N VAL A 97 2.23 -4.28 -5.92
CA VAL A 97 1.41 -5.26 -5.20
C VAL A 97 1.65 -6.62 -5.84
N HIS A 98 2.43 -7.48 -5.18
CA HIS A 98 2.81 -8.81 -5.70
C HIS A 98 3.22 -9.77 -4.56
N GLN A 99 3.51 -11.02 -4.91
CA GLN A 99 4.18 -11.99 -4.04
C GLN A 99 5.70 -11.92 -4.18
#